data_AF-A0A7V8FNT8-F1
#
_entry.id   AF-A0A7V8FNT8-F1
#
_cell.length_a   1.000
_cell.length_b   1.000
_cell.length_c   1.000
_cell.angle_alpha   90.00
_cell.angle_beta   90.00
_cell.angle_gamma   90.00
#
_symmetry.space_group_name_H-M   'P 1'
#
loop_
_entity.id
_entity.type
_entity.pdbx_description
1 polymer ?
#
loop_
_entity_poly.entity_id
_entity_poly.type
_entity_poly.pdbx_seq_one_letter_code
_entity_poly.pdbx_strand_id
1 'polypeptide(L)'
;MASTYTAGPGRLAVLRGSAIAQAKDLRQASVCVQQGSPYAHTVAQQWGAVPHTYPSGIHAVSGFMAGECQALVEDEAVVTRLMAREEWRFYRVLGDAVAPDTGHAQVLLAQGDADSAQLLDRLVRHWKINGALLDARERRVGDIAFEVTQLGDGLICHS
;
A
#
# COMPACT_ATOMS: atom_id res chain seq x y z
N MET A 1 12.03 -22.25 3.15
CA MET A 1 10.67 -21.66 3.20
C MET A 1 10.84 -20.17 3.18
N ALA A 2 10.02 -19.45 2.43
CA ALA A 2 10.11 -18.00 2.32
C ALA A 2 9.26 -17.34 3.41
N SER A 3 9.80 -16.29 4.02
CA SER A 3 9.23 -15.70 5.23
C SER A 3 8.44 -14.46 4.87
N THR A 4 7.14 -14.49 5.18
CA THR A 4 6.25 -13.34 5.01
C THR A 4 6.69 -12.20 5.93
N TYR A 5 6.88 -11.00 5.40
CA TYR A 5 7.18 -9.80 6.21
C TYR A 5 5.93 -8.94 6.49
N THR A 6 4.81 -9.25 5.83
CA THR A 6 3.60 -8.42 5.89
C THR A 6 2.96 -8.38 7.27
N ALA A 7 2.39 -7.23 7.59
CA ALA A 7 1.62 -6.98 8.80
C ALA A 7 0.46 -6.02 8.47
N GLY A 8 -0.77 -6.49 8.64
CA GLY A 8 -1.98 -5.64 8.65
C GLY A 8 -2.80 -5.58 7.34
N PRO A 9 -4.10 -5.25 7.47
CA PRO A 9 -4.99 -5.08 6.32
C PRO A 9 -4.64 -3.82 5.51
N GLY A 10 -5.00 -3.83 4.23
CA GLY A 10 -4.98 -2.67 3.36
C GLY A 10 -6.36 -2.03 3.24
N ARG A 11 -6.43 -0.82 2.70
CA ARG A 11 -7.68 -0.14 2.33
C ARG A 11 -7.60 0.44 0.93
N LEU A 12 -8.73 0.40 0.24
CA LEU A 12 -8.92 1.06 -1.04
C LEU A 12 -9.40 2.49 -0.82
N ALA A 13 -8.83 3.44 -1.55
CA ALA A 13 -9.30 4.81 -1.63
C ALA A 13 -9.69 5.16 -3.08
N VAL A 14 -10.75 5.94 -3.24
CA VAL A 14 -11.25 6.42 -4.54
C VAL A 14 -11.69 7.87 -4.43
N LEU A 15 -11.79 8.56 -5.56
CA LEU A 15 -12.42 9.89 -5.63
C LEU A 15 -13.92 9.77 -5.30
N ARG A 16 -14.43 10.68 -4.47
CA ARG A 16 -15.87 10.81 -4.21
C ARG A 16 -16.61 11.15 -5.49
N GLY A 17 -17.74 10.48 -5.73
CA GLY A 17 -18.53 10.67 -6.95
C GLY A 17 -17.93 10.03 -8.22
N SER A 18 -16.80 9.31 -8.12
CA SER A 18 -16.31 8.51 -9.25
C SER A 18 -17.26 7.36 -9.58
N ALA A 19 -17.08 6.79 -10.78
CA ALA A 19 -17.82 5.62 -11.24
C ALA A 19 -17.56 4.35 -10.38
N ILE A 20 -16.50 4.35 -9.57
CA ILE A 20 -16.19 3.24 -8.67
C ILE A 20 -16.98 3.44 -7.38
N ALA A 21 -18.18 2.87 -7.31
CA ALA A 21 -19.06 2.97 -6.15
C ALA A 21 -18.72 1.91 -5.09
N GLN A 22 -18.38 0.69 -5.54
CA GLN A 22 -18.12 -0.51 -4.73
C GLN A 22 -16.94 -1.30 -5.30
N ALA A 23 -16.37 -2.23 -4.53
CA ALA A 23 -15.16 -2.96 -4.91
C ALA A 23 -15.28 -3.73 -6.24
N LYS A 24 -16.46 -4.26 -6.59
CA LYS A 24 -16.68 -4.93 -7.88
C LYS A 24 -16.54 -4.01 -9.11
N ASP A 25 -16.66 -2.70 -8.92
CA ASP A 25 -16.52 -1.70 -9.99
C ASP A 25 -15.03 -1.44 -10.31
N LEU A 26 -14.10 -2.05 -9.56
CA LEU A 26 -12.66 -2.00 -9.85
C LEU A 26 -12.24 -2.87 -11.04
N ARG A 27 -13.16 -3.63 -11.66
CA ARG A 27 -12.83 -4.47 -12.80
C ARG A 27 -12.26 -3.63 -13.94
N GLN A 28 -11.03 -3.95 -14.35
CA GLN A 28 -10.23 -3.20 -15.33
C GLN A 28 -9.86 -1.76 -14.92
N ALA A 29 -10.18 -1.34 -13.68
CA ALA A 29 -9.77 -0.04 -13.18
C ALA A 29 -8.28 -0.06 -12.81
N SER A 30 -7.59 1.06 -13.07
CA SER A 30 -6.21 1.25 -12.64
C SER A 30 -6.15 1.50 -11.13
N VAL A 31 -5.30 0.74 -10.44
CA VAL A 31 -5.10 0.85 -9.00
C VAL A 31 -3.64 1.13 -8.69
N CYS A 32 -3.36 2.29 -8.11
CA CYS A 32 -2.01 2.66 -7.71
C CYS A 32 -1.55 1.76 -6.56
N VAL A 33 -0.40 1.14 -6.73
CA VAL A 33 0.26 0.29 -5.72
C VAL A 33 1.74 0.61 -5.65
N GLN A 34 2.35 0.46 -4.48
CA GLN A 34 3.80 0.46 -4.36
C GLN A 34 4.40 -0.88 -4.82
N GLN A 35 5.66 -0.85 -5.23
CA GLN A 35 6.46 -2.05 -5.43
C GLN A 35 6.51 -2.88 -4.14
N GLY A 36 6.28 -4.19 -4.27
CA GLY A 36 6.20 -5.08 -3.11
C GLY A 36 4.95 -4.89 -2.25
N SER A 37 3.91 -4.18 -2.74
CA SER A 37 2.63 -4.09 -2.03
C SER A 37 2.04 -5.48 -1.80
N PRO A 38 1.70 -5.84 -0.54
CA PRO A 38 1.05 -7.11 -0.25
C PRO A 38 -0.39 -7.16 -0.75
N TYR A 39 -0.96 -6.04 -1.21
CA TYR A 39 -2.37 -5.96 -1.61
C TYR A 39 -2.56 -6.05 -3.13
N ALA A 40 -1.48 -5.90 -3.92
CA ALA A 40 -1.54 -5.83 -5.38
C ALA A 40 -2.15 -7.09 -6.01
N HIS A 41 -1.75 -8.27 -5.53
CA HIS A 41 -2.31 -9.53 -6.00
C HIS A 41 -3.79 -9.68 -5.60
N THR A 42 -4.14 -9.34 -4.36
CA THR A 42 -5.52 -9.41 -3.86
C THR A 42 -6.47 -8.57 -4.70
N VAL A 43 -6.13 -7.30 -4.98
CA VAL A 43 -7.00 -6.43 -5.79
C VAL A 43 -7.16 -6.93 -7.22
N ALA A 44 -6.09 -7.49 -7.81
CA ALA A 44 -6.11 -8.03 -9.16
C ALA A 44 -6.98 -9.29 -9.26
N GLN A 45 -6.79 -10.25 -8.34
CA GLN A 45 -7.51 -11.52 -8.37
C GLN A 45 -8.97 -11.40 -7.92
N GLN A 46 -9.24 -10.66 -6.85
CA GLN A 46 -10.59 -10.59 -6.28
C GLN A 46 -11.51 -9.65 -7.08
N TRP A 47 -10.97 -8.54 -7.59
CA TRP A 47 -11.79 -7.51 -8.23
C TRP A 47 -11.46 -7.27 -9.70
N GLY A 48 -10.45 -7.95 -10.25
CA GLY A 48 -10.07 -7.78 -11.66
C GLY A 48 -9.45 -6.41 -11.95
N ALA A 49 -8.95 -5.72 -10.92
CA ALA A 49 -8.22 -4.47 -11.03
C ALA A 49 -6.91 -4.65 -11.80
N VAL A 50 -6.38 -3.54 -12.32
CA VAL A 50 -5.09 -3.47 -13.00
C VAL A 50 -4.13 -2.68 -12.10
N PRO A 51 -3.24 -3.35 -11.34
CA PRO A 51 -2.27 -2.65 -10.51
C PRO A 51 -1.28 -1.85 -11.36
N HIS A 52 -1.14 -0.57 -11.06
CA HIS A 52 -0.09 0.29 -11.58
C HIS A 52 0.98 0.48 -10.50
N THR A 53 2.17 -0.06 -10.74
CA THR A 53 3.22 -0.18 -9.72
C THR A 53 4.15 1.02 -9.72
N TYR A 54 4.28 1.67 -8.57
CA TYR A 54 5.21 2.77 -8.32
C TYR A 54 6.40 2.34 -7.45
N PRO A 55 7.54 3.03 -7.49
CA PRO A 55 8.72 2.67 -6.69
C PRO A 55 8.50 2.67 -5.17
N SER A 56 7.56 3.47 -4.65
CA SER A 56 7.25 3.52 -3.22
C SER A 56 5.80 3.95 -2.94
N GLY A 57 5.39 3.87 -1.66
CA GLY A 57 4.05 4.25 -1.21
C GLY A 57 3.71 5.72 -1.50
N ILE A 58 4.65 6.64 -1.23
CA ILE A 58 4.46 8.06 -1.53
C ILE A 58 4.25 8.32 -3.02
N HIS A 59 4.99 7.63 -3.90
CA HIS A 59 4.81 7.75 -5.35
C HIS A 59 3.43 7.19 -5.78
N ALA A 60 3.00 6.06 -5.22
CA ALA A 60 1.67 5.52 -5.49
C ALA A 60 0.54 6.46 -5.03
N VAL A 61 0.69 7.07 -3.85
CA VAL A 61 -0.25 8.08 -3.35
C VAL A 61 -0.25 9.32 -4.26
N SER A 62 0.94 9.79 -4.65
CA SER A 62 1.10 10.96 -5.53
C SER A 62 0.46 10.74 -6.89
N GLY A 63 0.71 9.58 -7.53
CA GLY A 63 0.10 9.23 -8.81
C GLY A 63 -1.43 9.11 -8.73
N PHE A 64 -1.96 8.59 -7.62
CA PHE A 64 -3.40 8.60 -7.38
C PHE A 64 -3.96 10.02 -7.25
N MET A 65 -3.29 10.90 -6.49
CA MET A 65 -3.70 12.30 -6.35
C MET A 65 -3.63 13.05 -7.69
N ALA A 66 -2.65 12.73 -8.54
CA ALA A 66 -2.51 13.26 -9.89
C ALA A 66 -3.53 12.69 -10.89
N GLY A 67 -4.36 11.73 -10.49
CA GLY A 67 -5.38 11.12 -11.34
C GLY A 67 -4.88 10.05 -12.30
N GLU A 68 -3.65 9.55 -12.11
CA GLU A 68 -3.06 8.49 -12.94
C GLU A 68 -3.75 7.12 -12.69
N CYS A 69 -4.30 6.93 -11.49
CA CYS A 69 -5.10 5.77 -11.13
C CYS A 69 -6.51 6.15 -10.70
N GLN A 70 -7.47 5.27 -10.95
CA GLN A 70 -8.86 5.46 -10.50
C GLN A 70 -9.04 5.10 -9.01
N ALA A 71 -8.15 4.26 -8.48
CA ALA A 71 -8.10 3.94 -7.06
C ALA A 71 -6.66 3.84 -6.55
N LEU A 72 -6.50 3.87 -5.24
CA LEU A 72 -5.27 3.59 -4.50
C LEU A 72 -5.54 2.41 -3.56
N VAL A 73 -4.60 1.48 -3.43
CA VAL A 73 -4.57 0.55 -2.29
C VAL A 73 -3.27 0.70 -1.54
N GLU A 74 -3.37 0.96 -0.23
CA GLU A 74 -2.24 0.99 0.68
C GLU A 74 -2.65 0.43 2.04
N ASP A 75 -1.67 0.30 2.92
CA ASP A 75 -1.86 -0.05 4.32
C ASP A 75 -2.98 0.77 4.98
N GLU A 76 -3.84 0.10 5.77
CA GLU A 76 -4.99 0.73 6.43
C GLU A 76 -4.60 1.95 7.29
N ALA A 77 -3.46 1.90 7.98
CA ALA A 77 -3.02 2.99 8.83
C ALA A 77 -2.57 4.20 8.00
N VAL A 78 -1.96 3.97 6.83
CA VAL A 78 -1.65 5.04 5.86
C VAL A 78 -2.95 5.68 5.39
N VAL A 79 -3.89 4.90 4.85
CA VAL A 79 -5.15 5.43 4.31
C VAL A 79 -5.95 6.17 5.40
N THR A 80 -5.99 5.65 6.62
CA THR A 80 -6.68 6.30 7.74
C THR A 80 -6.08 7.66 8.07
N ARG A 81 -4.74 7.77 8.14
CA ARG A 81 -4.07 9.05 8.40
C ARG A 81 -4.30 10.06 7.28
N LEU A 82 -4.29 9.59 6.03
CA LEU A 82 -4.56 10.44 4.86
C LEU A 82 -5.99 10.97 4.89
N MET A 83 -6.99 10.11 5.11
CA MET A 83 -8.41 10.51 5.17
C MET A 83 -8.75 11.48 6.30
N ALA A 84 -7.91 11.58 7.34
CA ALA A 84 -8.06 12.54 8.42
C ALA A 84 -7.62 13.97 8.03
N ARG A 85 -6.99 14.15 6.87
CA ARG A 85 -6.49 15.43 6.39
C ARG A 85 -7.50 16.17 5.50
N GLU A 86 -7.41 17.49 5.45
CA GLU A 86 -8.39 18.34 4.75
C GLU A 86 -8.27 18.25 3.22
N GLU A 87 -7.05 18.10 2.72
CA GLU A 87 -6.76 17.88 1.30
C GLU A 87 -7.34 16.55 0.78
N TRP A 88 -7.62 15.61 1.68
CA TRP A 88 -8.22 14.32 1.35
C TRP A 88 -9.75 14.32 1.35
N ARG A 89 -10.41 15.47 1.58
CA ARG A 89 -11.88 15.56 1.65
C ARG A 89 -12.59 15.05 0.39
N PHE A 90 -11.93 15.12 -0.77
CA PHE A 90 -12.48 14.68 -2.06
C PHE A 90 -12.35 13.18 -2.28
N TYR A 91 -11.63 12.46 -1.43
CA TYR A 91 -11.49 11.02 -1.49
C TYR A 91 -12.31 10.34 -0.39
N ARG A 92 -12.53 9.04 -0.58
CA ARG A 92 -13.21 8.18 0.40
C ARG A 92 -12.61 6.79 0.36
N VAL A 93 -12.76 6.10 1.48
CA VAL A 93 -12.49 4.67 1.53
C VAL A 93 -13.57 3.90 0.76
N LEU A 94 -13.16 2.86 0.04
CA LEU A 94 -14.01 1.97 -0.73
C LEU A 94 -14.09 0.59 -0.08
N GLY A 95 -15.28 0.20 0.34
CA GLY A 95 -15.55 -1.15 0.86
C GLY A 95 -14.77 -1.52 2.12
N ASP A 96 -14.61 -2.83 2.31
CA ASP A 96 -13.98 -3.45 3.47
C ASP A 96 -12.45 -3.51 3.34
N ALA A 97 -11.80 -4.03 4.39
CA ALA A 97 -10.37 -4.27 4.41
C ALA A 97 -9.91 -5.23 3.29
N VAL A 98 -8.77 -4.91 2.69
CA VAL A 98 -8.09 -5.77 1.71
C VAL A 98 -7.13 -6.69 2.46
N ALA A 99 -7.32 -7.99 2.34
CA ALA A 99 -6.41 -8.96 2.95
C ALA A 99 -5.03 -8.89 2.27
N PRO A 100 -3.93 -8.87 3.04
CA PRO A 100 -2.60 -8.97 2.46
C PRO A 100 -2.36 -10.38 1.90
N ASP A 101 -1.75 -10.45 0.73
CA ASP A 101 -1.25 -11.67 0.16
C ASP A 101 0.08 -12.07 0.83
N THR A 102 0.00 -13.03 1.74
CA THR A 102 1.15 -13.56 2.48
C THR A 102 2.00 -14.53 1.66
N GLY A 103 1.48 -15.00 0.51
CA GLY A 103 2.13 -15.92 -0.42
C GLY A 103 3.09 -15.22 -1.38
N HIS A 104 2.80 -13.98 -1.78
CA HIS A 104 3.67 -13.21 -2.68
C HIS A 104 4.48 -12.11 -1.96
N ALA A 105 4.04 -11.63 -0.79
CA ALA A 105 4.80 -10.69 0.03
C ALA A 105 5.86 -11.39 0.90
N GLN A 106 6.90 -11.91 0.24
CA GLN A 106 7.95 -12.72 0.87
C GLN A 106 9.34 -12.14 0.66
N VAL A 107 10.23 -12.37 1.63
CA VAL A 107 11.67 -12.12 1.44
C VAL A 107 12.25 -13.27 0.62
N LEU A 108 12.78 -12.94 -0.56
CA LEU A 108 13.34 -13.90 -1.51
C LEU A 108 14.85 -13.73 -1.65
N LEU A 109 15.56 -14.85 -1.82
CA LEU A 109 16.97 -14.86 -2.20
C LEU A 109 17.08 -14.88 -3.72
N ALA A 110 18.08 -14.18 -4.27
CA ALA A 110 18.34 -14.17 -5.70
C ALA A 110 18.74 -15.57 -6.25
N GLN A 111 19.34 -16.41 -5.40
CA GLN A 111 19.70 -17.79 -5.71
C GLN A 111 19.27 -18.72 -4.58
N GLY A 112 19.07 -20.00 -4.90
CA GLY A 112 18.70 -21.01 -3.92
C GLY A 112 19.87 -21.32 -2.98
N ASP A 113 19.85 -20.74 -1.77
CA ASP A 113 20.75 -21.09 -0.66
C ASP A 113 19.90 -21.46 0.56
N ALA A 114 19.96 -22.73 0.96
CA ALA A 114 19.16 -23.27 2.05
C ALA A 114 19.56 -22.69 3.41
N ASP A 115 20.85 -22.46 3.65
CA ASP A 115 21.35 -21.96 4.94
C ASP A 115 20.98 -20.48 5.11
N SER A 116 21.18 -19.68 4.07
CA SER A 116 20.72 -18.28 4.04
C SER A 116 19.20 -18.18 4.18
N ALA A 117 18.44 -19.06 3.51
CA ALA A 117 16.99 -19.06 3.62
C ALA A 117 16.53 -19.33 5.05
N GLN A 118 17.14 -20.31 5.73
CA GLN A 118 16.85 -20.61 7.14
C GLN A 118 17.25 -19.46 8.07
N LEU A 119 18.38 -18.81 7.82
CA LEU A 119 18.83 -17.66 8.59
C LEU A 119 17.85 -16.48 8.46
N LEU A 120 17.50 -16.10 7.23
CA LEU A 120 16.51 -15.05 6.96
C LEU A 120 15.18 -15.35 7.65
N ASP A 121 14.75 -16.61 7.61
CA ASP A 121 13.51 -17.03 8.24
C ASP A 121 13.54 -16.93 9.77
N ARG A 122 14.68 -17.23 10.40
CA ARG A 122 14.88 -16.96 11.83
C ARG A 122 14.89 -15.45 12.13
N LEU A 123 15.53 -14.63 11.30
CA LEU A 123 15.59 -13.17 11.48
C LEU A 123 14.21 -12.53 11.35
N VAL A 124 13.45 -12.86 10.30
CA VAL A 124 12.08 -12.34 10.11
C VAL A 124 11.17 -12.75 11.25
N ARG A 125 11.25 -13.99 11.74
CA ARG A 125 10.52 -14.41 12.96
C ARG A 125 10.95 -13.63 14.19
N HIS A 126 12.24 -13.42 14.39
CA HIS A 126 12.75 -12.64 15.52
C HIS A 126 12.21 -11.21 15.49
N TRP A 127 12.22 -10.55 14.33
CA TRP A 127 11.67 -9.20 14.15
C TRP A 127 10.15 -9.13 14.34
N LYS A 128 9.42 -10.22 14.07
CA LYS A 128 8.00 -10.30 14.41
C LYS A 128 7.79 -10.37 15.91
N ILE A 129 8.51 -11.26 16.59
CA ILE A 129 8.33 -11.53 18.03
C ILE A 129 8.74 -10.32 18.86
N ASN A 130 9.83 -9.65 18.48
CA ASN A 130 10.36 -8.51 19.24
C ASN A 130 9.71 -7.16 18.87
N GLY A 131 8.74 -7.13 17.96
CA GLY A 131 8.04 -5.92 17.54
C GLY A 131 8.73 -5.08 16.48
N ALA A 132 9.96 -5.41 16.06
CA ALA A 132 10.72 -4.59 15.11
C ALA A 132 10.01 -4.41 13.75
N LEU A 133 9.28 -5.41 13.24
CA LEU A 133 8.50 -5.25 12.02
C LEU A 133 7.30 -4.31 12.20
N LEU A 134 6.67 -4.33 13.38
CA LEU A 134 5.57 -3.42 13.70
C LEU A 134 6.09 -1.97 13.78
N ASP A 135 7.21 -1.76 14.47
CA ASP A 135 7.84 -0.45 14.56
C ASP A 135 8.24 0.08 13.18
N ALA A 136 8.82 -0.77 12.32
CA ALA A 136 9.18 -0.39 10.96
C ALA A 136 7.95 0.01 10.13
N ARG A 137 6.84 -0.71 10.29
CA ARG A 137 5.55 -0.37 9.66
C ARG A 137 5.04 0.98 10.14
N GLU A 138 5.01 1.23 11.45
CA GLU A 138 4.51 2.49 12.01
C GLU A 138 5.37 3.70 11.59
N ARG A 139 6.70 3.54 11.53
CA ARG A 139 7.59 4.58 10.98
C ARG A 139 7.25 4.88 9.52
N ARG A 140 7.14 3.84 8.68
CA ARG A 140 6.76 3.99 7.27
C ARG A 140 5.40 4.67 7.09
N VAL A 141 4.43 4.32 7.92
CA VAL A 141 3.10 4.97 7.94
C VAL A 141 3.23 6.46 8.25
N GLY A 142 4.05 6.81 9.25
CA GLY A 142 4.34 8.19 9.62
C GLY A 142 5.03 8.98 8.50
N ASP A 143 6.06 8.40 7.90
CA ASP A 143 6.85 9.02 6.83
C ASP A 143 5.97 9.35 5.61
N ILE A 144 5.18 8.39 5.13
CA ILE A 144 4.27 8.62 3.99
C ILE A 144 3.26 9.71 4.33
N ALA A 145 2.65 9.67 5.51
CA ALA A 145 1.67 10.68 5.90
C ALA A 145 2.26 12.09 6.05
N PHE A 146 3.56 12.20 6.34
CA PHE A 146 4.29 13.46 6.40
C PHE A 146 4.71 13.94 5.01
N GLU A 147 5.26 13.06 4.18
CA GLU A 147 5.68 13.36 2.80
C GLU A 147 4.47 13.81 1.95
N VAL A 148 3.31 13.16 2.08
CA VAL A 148 2.10 13.57 1.35
C VAL A 148 1.66 14.99 1.74
N THR A 149 1.79 15.38 3.01
CA THR A 149 1.43 16.76 3.40
C THR A 149 2.33 17.80 2.75
N GLN A 150 3.60 17.48 2.51
CA GLN A 150 4.52 18.38 1.82
C GLN A 150 4.18 18.54 0.33
N LEU A 151 3.50 17.57 -0.29
CA LEU A 151 3.04 17.70 -1.68
C LEU A 151 2.00 18.82 -1.82
N GLY A 152 1.15 19.02 -0.81
CA GLY A 152 0.19 20.12 -0.78
C GLY A 152 0.87 21.47 -0.65
N ASP A 153 1.92 21.56 0.18
CA ASP A 153 2.68 22.79 0.42
C ASP A 153 3.58 23.18 -0.77
N GLY A 154 4.08 22.18 -1.52
CA GLY A 154 4.89 22.39 -2.73
C GLY A 154 4.11 22.89 -3.96
N LEU A 155 2.77 22.89 -3.90
CA LEU A 155 1.88 23.46 -4.93
C LEU A 155 1.54 24.94 -4.68
N ILE A 156 2.26 25.62 -3.78
CA ILE A 156 2.30 27.10 -3.80
C ILE A 156 3.05 27.52 -5.06
N CYS A 157 2.29 27.64 -6.16
CA CYS A 157 2.69 28.39 -7.34
C CYS A 157 2.97 29.83 -6.91
N HIS A 158 4.22 30.14 -6.56
CA HIS A 158 4.69 31.51 -6.63
C HIS A 158 4.86 31.85 -8.11
N SER A 159 3.88 32.63 -8.60
CA SER A 159 3.87 33.35 -9.87
C SER A 159 5.08 34.25 -10.04
#